data_AF-A0A1Z4RF18-F1
#
_entry.id   AF-A0A1Z4RF18-F1
#
_cell.length_a   1.000
_cell.length_b   1.000
_cell.length_c   1.000
_cell.angle_alpha   90.00
_cell.angle_beta   90.00
_cell.angle_gamma   90.00
#
_symmetry.space_group_name_H-M   'P 1'
#
loop_
_entity.id
_entity.type
_entity.pdbx_description
1 polymer ?
#
loop_
_entity_poly.entity_id
_entity_poly.type
_entity_poly.pdbx_seq_one_letter_code
_entity_poly.pdbx_strand_id
1 'polypeptide(L)'
;MNQPKNKSNNWLLVFSVVALAVAPLIFLKNAEFTGADGKAQEVIQEIHPQYKPWFNPIIEIESSEVQSLLFAVQAAMGAGVIGYVIGLYKGRSESKIKQNLEVRSQELE
;
A
#
# COMPACT_ATOMS: atom_id res chain seq x y z
N MET A 1 6.80 20.19 -29.36
CA MET A 1 7.79 19.92 -28.29
C MET A 1 7.47 18.58 -27.65
N ASN A 2 8.17 17.53 -28.09
CA ASN A 2 8.03 16.19 -27.53
C ASN A 2 8.82 16.13 -26.23
N GLN A 3 8.11 16.16 -25.10
CA GLN A 3 8.71 15.88 -23.80
C GLN A 3 9.13 14.40 -23.77
N PRO A 4 10.42 14.06 -23.54
CA PRO A 4 10.81 12.67 -23.38
C PRO A 4 10.15 12.12 -22.10
N LYS A 5 9.37 11.06 -22.25
CA LYS A 5 8.66 10.38 -21.16
C LYS A 5 9.69 9.86 -20.15
N ASN A 6 9.92 10.63 -19.09
CA ASN A 6 10.93 10.44 -18.05
C ASN A 6 10.58 9.27 -17.12
N LYS A 7 10.67 8.04 -17.64
CA LYS A 7 10.53 6.79 -16.86
C LYS A 7 11.44 6.77 -15.61
N SER A 8 12.56 7.49 -15.64
CA SER A 8 13.51 7.64 -14.53
C SER A 8 12.98 8.43 -13.33
N ASN A 9 12.10 9.43 -13.50
CA ASN A 9 11.56 10.19 -12.37
C ASN A 9 10.57 9.37 -11.53
N ASN A 10 9.79 8.49 -12.17
CA ASN A 10 8.88 7.61 -11.43
C ASN A 10 9.64 6.60 -10.58
N TRP A 11 10.82 6.16 -11.03
CA TRP A 11 11.66 5.26 -10.24
C TRP A 11 12.22 5.96 -9.00
N LEU A 12 12.55 7.25 -9.11
CA LEU A 12 12.95 8.07 -7.98
C LEU A 12 11.81 8.20 -6.96
N LEU A 13 10.57 8.43 -7.41
CA LEU A 13 9.39 8.46 -6.52
C LEU A 13 9.14 7.12 -5.82
N VAL A 14 9.22 6.01 -6.54
CA VAL A 14 9.08 4.66 -5.95
C VAL A 14 10.18 4.42 -4.92
N PHE A 15 11.43 4.77 -5.23
CA PHE A 15 12.55 4.63 -4.30
C PHE A 15 12.34 5.48 -3.04
N SER A 16 11.89 6.73 -3.18
CA SER A 16 11.59 7.59 -2.04
C SER A 16 10.50 7.02 -1.13
N VAL A 17 9.42 6.47 -1.70
CA VAL A 17 8.35 5.83 -0.91
C VAL A 17 8.87 4.60 -0.18
N VAL A 18 9.64 3.74 -0.86
CA VAL A 18 10.25 2.57 -0.23
C VAL A 18 11.24 2.97 0.86
N ALA A 19 12.07 4.00 0.62
CA ALA A 19 13.00 4.51 1.61
C ALA A 19 12.28 5.05 2.86
N LEU A 20 11.18 5.80 2.68
CA LEU A 20 10.37 6.28 3.80
C LEU A 20 9.71 5.14 4.58
N ALA A 21 9.29 4.07 3.91
CA ALA A 21 8.73 2.90 4.56
C ALA A 21 9.80 2.08 5.32
N VAL A 22 10.97 1.88 4.73
CA VAL A 22 12.02 0.97 5.26
C VAL A 22 12.94 1.65 6.27
N ALA A 23 13.20 2.96 6.12
CA ALA A 23 14.06 3.72 7.03
C ALA A 23 13.67 3.51 8.51
N PRO A 24 12.41 3.68 8.94
CA PRO A 24 12.05 3.46 10.34
C PRO A 24 12.30 2.02 10.82
N LEU A 25 12.14 1.00 9.97
CA LEU A 25 12.43 -0.40 10.35
C LEU A 25 13.93 -0.63 10.63
N ILE A 26 14.82 0.07 9.93
CA ILE A 26 16.28 -0.07 10.10
C ILE A 26 16.79 0.75 11.29
N PHE A 27 16.29 1.97 11.44
CA PHE A 27 16.73 2.88 12.50
C PHE A 27 16.09 2.58 13.86
N LEU A 28 14.85 2.07 13.89
CA LEU A 28 14.12 1.74 15.11
C LEU A 28 13.97 0.23 15.32
N LYS A 29 15.08 -0.50 15.40
CA LYS A 29 15.10 -1.97 15.57
C LYS A 29 14.41 -2.48 16.84
N ASN A 30 14.31 -1.63 17.87
CA ASN A 30 13.67 -1.96 19.15
C ASN A 30 12.34 -1.21 19.34
N ALA A 31 11.81 -0.56 18.30
CA ALA A 31 10.49 0.03 18.41
C ALA A 31 9.45 -1.09 18.34
N GLU A 32 8.65 -1.18 19.38
CA GLU A 32 7.38 -1.89 19.32
C GLU A 32 6.47 -1.16 18.33
N PHE A 33 6.39 -1.71 17.12
CA PHE A 33 5.41 -1.32 16.10
C PHE A 33 4.04 -1.88 16.47
N THR A 34 3.57 -1.53 17.66
CA THR A 34 2.23 -1.87 18.13
C THR A 34 1.21 -0.95 17.47
N GLY A 35 0.00 -1.46 17.28
CA GLY A 35 -1.10 -0.67 16.74
C GLY A 35 -1.38 0.56 17.59
N ALA A 36 -1.90 1.62 16.96
CA ALA A 36 -2.25 2.87 17.64
C ALA A 36 -3.19 2.63 18.84
N ASP A 37 -4.06 1.63 18.74
CA ASP A 37 -5.04 1.27 19.78
C ASP A 37 -4.39 0.81 21.08
N GLY A 38 -3.26 0.09 21.03
CA GLY A 38 -2.55 -0.36 22.23
C GLY A 38 -1.96 0.81 23.04
N LYS A 39 -1.34 1.77 22.34
CA LYS A 39 -0.81 3.00 22.98
C LYS A 39 -1.93 3.92 23.47
N ALA A 40 -3.04 3.99 22.75
CA ALA A 40 -4.19 4.78 23.16
C ALA A 40 -4.80 4.23 24.47
N GLN A 41 -4.91 2.91 24.60
CA GLN A 41 -5.43 2.28 25.82
C GLN A 41 -4.57 2.60 27.06
N GLU A 42 -3.24 2.56 26.92
CA GLU A 42 -2.29 2.84 28.01
C GLU A 42 -2.42 4.29 28.51
N VAL A 43 -2.46 5.25 27.57
CA VAL A 43 -2.63 6.67 27.89
C VAL A 43 -4.01 6.98 28.49
N ILE A 44 -5.08 6.32 28.01
CA ILE A 44 -6.43 6.49 28.56
C ILE A 44 -6.50 6.00 30.02
N GLN A 45 -5.84 4.88 30.32
CA GLN A 45 -5.78 4.36 31.70
C GLN A 45 -4.97 5.27 32.63
N GLU A 46 -3.94 5.96 32.12
CA GLU A 46 -3.13 6.91 32.90
C GLU A 46 -3.87 8.22 33.20
N ILE A 47 -4.58 8.79 32.22
CA ILE A 47 -5.31 10.06 32.37
C ILE A 47 -6.62 9.88 33.15
N HIS A 48 -7.32 8.76 32.95
CA HIS A 48 -8.59 8.47 33.60
C HIS A 48 -8.62 7.02 34.14
N PRO A 49 -8.11 6.77 35.35
CA PRO A 49 -8.05 5.42 35.94
C PRO A 49 -9.42 4.80 36.25
N GLN A 50 -10.51 5.57 36.13
CA GLN A 50 -11.90 5.07 36.28
C GLN A 50 -12.59 4.82 34.93
N TYR A 51 -11.88 5.01 33.81
CA TYR A 51 -12.44 4.85 32.47
C TYR A 51 -12.78 3.38 32.21
N LYS A 52 -14.06 3.12 31.94
CA LYS A 52 -14.53 1.81 31.49
C LYS A 52 -14.60 1.81 29.96
N PRO A 53 -14.05 0.79 29.28
CA PRO A 53 -14.22 0.62 27.83
C PRO A 53 -15.71 0.64 27.48
N TRP A 54 -16.11 1.53 26.57
CA TRP A 54 -17.48 1.61 26.05
C TRP A 54 -17.77 0.54 25.00
N PHE A 55 -16.73 -0.15 24.53
CA PHE A 55 -16.80 -1.28 23.64
C PHE A 55 -15.85 -2.37 24.13
N ASN A 56 -16.38 -3.55 24.40
CA ASN A 56 -15.59 -4.73 24.68
C ASN A 56 -15.67 -5.63 23.44
N PRO A 57 -14.54 -6.08 22.88
CA PRO A 57 -14.58 -6.99 21.75
C PRO A 57 -15.35 -8.25 22.17
N ILE A 58 -16.33 -8.65 21.36
CA ILE A 58 -17.17 -9.83 21.59
C ILE A 58 -16.31 -11.11 21.55
N ILE A 59 -15.14 -11.03 20.90
CA ILE A 59 -14.14 -12.08 20.79
C ILE A 59 -12.80 -11.47 21.23
N GLU A 60 -12.26 -11.91 22.37
CA GLU A 60 -10.87 -11.61 22.74
C GLU A 60 -9.95 -12.46 21.86
N ILE A 61 -9.47 -11.88 20.75
CA ILE A 61 -8.34 -12.48 20.03
C ILE A 61 -7.09 -12.10 20.81
N GLU A 62 -6.66 -12.97 21.73
CA GLU A 62 -5.47 -12.80 22.58
C GLU A 62 -4.16 -12.63 21.76
N SER A 63 -4.18 -13.00 20.47
CA SER A 63 -2.99 -12.94 19.60
C SER A 63 -3.01 -11.72 18.68
N SER A 64 -2.13 -10.75 18.99
CA SER A 64 -1.82 -9.59 18.14
C SER A 64 -1.26 -9.98 16.76
N GLU A 65 -0.68 -11.17 16.64
CA GLU A 65 -0.16 -11.72 15.38
C GLU A 65 -1.29 -12.04 14.41
N VAL A 66 -2.38 -12.62 14.91
CA VAL A 66 -3.54 -12.96 14.07
C VAL A 66 -4.21 -11.70 13.52
N GLN A 67 -4.31 -10.64 14.33
CA GLN A 67 -4.80 -9.33 13.84
C GLN A 67 -3.91 -8.79 12.71
N SER A 68 -2.59 -8.82 12.92
CA SER A 68 -1.61 -8.35 11.94
C SER A 68 -1.67 -9.16 10.64
N LEU A 69 -1.90 -10.48 10.71
CA LEU A 69 -2.09 -11.34 9.54
C LEU A 69 -3.37 -11.00 8.77
N LEU A 70 -4.48 -10.72 9.45
CA LEU A 70 -5.71 -10.29 8.80
C LEU A 70 -5.52 -8.96 8.07
N PHE A 71 -4.81 -8.00 8.66
CA PHE A 71 -4.42 -6.76 7.98
C PHE A 71 -3.48 -7.01 6.80
N ALA A 72 -2.52 -7.92 6.92
CA ALA A 72 -1.62 -8.27 5.82
C ALA A 72 -2.38 -8.89 4.64
N VAL A 73 -3.36 -9.76 4.89
CA VAL A 73 -4.23 -10.33 3.84
C VAL A 73 -5.09 -9.25 3.19
N GLN A 74 -5.67 -8.33 3.97
CA GLN A 74 -6.43 -7.19 3.43
C GLN A 74 -5.55 -6.30 2.55
N ALA A 75 -4.33 -6.00 3.00
CA ALA A 75 -3.36 -5.23 2.22
C ALA A 75 -2.95 -5.96 0.93
N ALA A 76 -2.73 -7.28 0.99
CA ALA A 76 -2.40 -8.10 -0.17
C ALA A 76 -3.52 -8.12 -1.21
N MET A 77 -4.78 -8.25 -0.78
CA MET A 77 -5.93 -8.15 -1.68
C MET A 77 -6.04 -6.77 -2.32
N GLY A 78 -5.89 -5.69 -1.53
CA GLY A 78 -5.91 -4.32 -2.04
C GLY A 78 -4.81 -4.07 -3.08
N ALA A 79 -3.59 -4.51 -2.80
CA ALA A 79 -2.47 -4.43 -3.73
C ALA A 79 -2.73 -5.25 -5.01
N GLY A 80 -3.32 -6.45 -4.87
CA GLY A 80 -3.70 -7.29 -6.00
C GLY A 80 -4.71 -6.61 -6.94
N VAL A 81 -5.76 -5.99 -6.38
CA VAL A 81 -6.77 -5.24 -7.16
C VAL A 81 -6.12 -4.06 -7.89
N ILE A 82 -5.32 -3.25 -7.19
CA ILE A 82 -4.63 -2.10 -7.81
C ILE A 82 -3.70 -2.57 -8.94
N GLY A 83 -2.93 -3.63 -8.69
CA GLY A 83 -2.04 -4.23 -9.70
C GLY A 83 -2.79 -4.73 -10.93
N TYR A 84 -3.92 -5.42 -10.74
CA TYR A 84 -4.76 -5.90 -11.83
C TYR A 84 -5.32 -4.76 -12.69
N VAL A 85 -5.82 -3.69 -12.05
CA VAL A 85 -6.35 -2.52 -12.76
C VAL A 85 -5.27 -1.83 -13.59
N ILE A 86 -4.09 -1.59 -13.01
CA ILE A 86 -2.95 -1.00 -13.74
C ILE A 86 -2.55 -1.90 -14.92
N GLY A 87 -2.52 -3.23 -14.71
CA GLY A 87 -2.22 -4.21 -15.75
C GLY A 87 -3.22 -4.17 -16.91
N LEU A 88 -4.51 -4.14 -16.62
CA LEU A 88 -5.58 -4.02 -17.62
C LEU A 88 -5.47 -2.74 -18.45
N TYR A 89 -5.25 -1.59 -17.80
CA TYR A 89 -5.11 -0.32 -18.51
C TYR A 89 -3.85 -0.30 -19.40
N LYS A 90 -2.74 -0.88 -18.93
CA LYS A 90 -1.52 -1.00 -19.74
C LYS A 90 -1.75 -1.88 -20.96
N GLY A 91 -2.37 -3.04 -20.80
CA GLY A 91 -2.70 -3.95 -21.90
C GLY A 91 -3.60 -3.31 -22.97
N ARG A 92 -4.66 -2.61 -22.55
CA ARG A 92 -5.54 -1.88 -23.49
C ARG A 92 -4.80 -0.79 -24.27
N SER A 93 -3.87 -0.08 -23.63
CA SER A 93 -3.05 0.93 -24.31
C SER A 93 -2.13 0.30 -25.36
N GLU A 94 -1.50 -0.83 -25.06
CA GLU A 94 -0.59 -1.52 -25.99
C GLU A 94 -1.34 -2.11 -27.19
N SER A 95 -2.53 -2.69 -26.99
CA SER A 95 -3.39 -3.16 -28.08
C SER A 95 -3.79 -2.01 -29.03
N LYS A 96 -4.13 -0.84 -28.48
CA LYS A 96 -4.50 0.34 -29.27
C LYS A 96 -3.33 0.89 -30.09
N ILE A 97 -2.12 0.84 -29.54
CA ILE A 97 -0.89 1.26 -30.24
C ILE A 97 -0.58 0.27 -31.38
N LYS A 98 -0.68 -1.04 -31.14
CA LYS A 98 -0.46 -2.06 -32.20
C LYS A 98 -1.42 -1.89 -33.37
N GLN A 99 -2.72 -1.74 -33.09
CA GLN A 99 -3.72 -1.55 -34.15
C GLN A 99 -3.44 -0.31 -34.99
N ASN A 100 -3.00 0.79 -34.37
CA ASN A 100 -2.70 2.03 -35.06
C ASN A 100 -1.39 1.96 -35.88
N LEU A 101 -0.47 1.06 -35.51
CA LEU A 101 0.75 0.79 -36.28
C LEU A 101 0.46 -0.09 -37.50
N GLU A 102 -0.38 -1.12 -37.35
CA GLU A 102 -0.81 -2.01 -38.44
C GLU A 102 -1.57 -1.24 -39.54
N VAL A 103 -2.51 -0.37 -39.16
CA VAL A 103 -3.22 0.50 -40.11
C VAL A 103 -2.27 1.43 -40.85
N ARG A 104 -1.28 2.01 -40.15
CA ARG A 104 -0.29 2.92 -40.78
C ARG A 104 0.63 2.20 -41.76
N SER A 105 1.01 0.95 -41.49
CA SER A 105 1.81 0.16 -42.43
C SER A 105 1.05 -0.14 -43.72
N GLN A 106 -0.27 -0.37 -43.63
CA GLN A 106 -1.11 -0.59 -44.82
C GLN A 106 -1.31 0.66 -45.67
N GLU A 107 -1.25 1.86 -45.08
CA GLU A 107 -1.33 3.13 -45.84
C GLU A 107 -0.02 3.50 -46.56
N LEU A 108 1.10 2.88 -46.19
CA LEU A 108 2.43 3.19 -46.72
C LEU A 108 2.89 2.24 -47.86
N GLU A 109 2.13 1.18 -48.14
CA GLU A 109 2.31 0.25 -49.28
C GLU A 109 1.40 0.64 -50.45
#